data_AF-A0A524QLE7-F1
#
_entry.id   AF-A0A524QLE7-F1
#
_cell.length_a   1.000
_cell.length_b   1.000
_cell.length_c   1.000
_cell.angle_alpha   90.00
_cell.angle_beta   90.00
_cell.angle_gamma   90.00
#
_symmetry.space_group_name_H-M   'P 1'
#
loop_
_entity.id
_entity.type
_entity.pdbx_description
1 polymer ?
#
loop_
_entity_poly.entity_id
_entity_poly.type
_entity_poly.pdbx_seq_one_letter_code
_entity_poly.pdbx_strand_id
1 'polypeptide(L)'
;MAQAAVKSVMFVWEGKDKQGKKIKGEMSGTSDALVKAMLRRQGINPMRVKKKPMPLFGGGGKSIGAKDIAIFSRQLATMMSSGVPLVQSFEIVGRGHENPKMQKLILDIKSHVEAGNTLADALAKHPFHCDDLFISLVRAGEAG
;
A
#
# COMPACT_ATOMS: atom_id res chain seq x y z
N MET A 1 15.79 24.36 -23.97
CA MET A 1 16.61 23.57 -23.04
C MET A 1 15.69 23.00 -21.96
N ALA A 2 15.34 21.71 -22.03
CA ALA A 2 14.40 21.07 -21.12
C ALA A 2 15.06 20.83 -19.75
N GLN A 3 14.50 21.39 -18.68
CA GLN A 3 14.97 21.19 -17.32
C GLN A 3 14.42 19.84 -16.82
N ALA A 4 15.27 18.82 -16.75
CA ALA A 4 14.89 17.52 -16.21
C ALA A 4 14.40 17.69 -14.76
N ALA A 5 13.18 17.23 -14.47
CA ALA A 5 12.61 17.26 -13.13
C ALA A 5 13.49 16.42 -12.18
N VAL A 6 14.26 17.09 -11.31
CA VAL A 6 15.13 16.39 -10.36
C VAL A 6 14.26 15.75 -9.28
N LYS A 7 14.16 14.42 -9.32
CA LYS A 7 13.35 13.63 -8.39
C LYS A 7 13.87 13.80 -6.96
N SER A 8 13.09 14.45 -6.11
CA SER A 8 13.37 14.56 -4.68
C SER A 8 13.05 13.24 -3.98
N VAL A 9 13.93 12.79 -3.07
CA VAL A 9 13.73 11.59 -2.25
C VAL A 9 13.78 11.97 -0.78
N MET A 10 13.10 11.18 0.08
CA MET A 10 13.10 11.42 1.52
C MET A 10 14.42 10.96 2.14
N PHE A 11 15.01 11.78 3.01
CA PHE A 11 16.18 11.44 3.82
C PHE A 11 15.80 11.44 5.30
N VAL A 12 16.33 10.49 6.05
CA VAL A 12 16.33 10.50 7.52
C VAL A 12 17.65 11.08 7.99
N TRP A 13 17.59 11.99 8.97
CA TRP A 13 18.77 12.68 9.46
C TRP A 13 18.78 12.82 10.99
N GLU A 14 19.99 12.91 11.52
CA GLU A 14 20.28 13.22 12.91
C GLU A 14 21.34 14.32 12.94
N GLY A 15 21.17 15.30 13.82
CA GLY A 15 22.09 16.41 13.99
C GLY A 15 22.02 17.02 15.39
N LYS A 16 22.81 18.06 15.63
CA LYS A 16 22.74 18.86 16.85
C LYS A 16 22.32 20.28 16.52
N ASP A 17 21.45 20.86 17.34
CA ASP A 17 21.14 22.30 17.26
C ASP A 17 22.29 23.15 17.84
N LYS A 18 22.13 24.48 17.83
CA LYS A 18 23.11 25.44 18.38
C LYS A 18 23.39 25.25 19.87
N GLN A 19 22.48 24.63 20.62
CA GLN A 19 22.62 24.35 22.05
C GLN A 19 23.28 22.97 22.30
N GLY A 20 23.68 22.26 21.23
CA GLY A 20 24.26 20.93 21.31
C GLY A 20 23.24 19.80 21.52
N LYS A 21 21.94 20.11 21.52
CA LYS A 21 20.86 19.13 21.69
C LYS A 21 20.73 18.30 20.42
N LYS A 22 20.73 16.97 20.59
CA LYS A 22 20.51 16.03 19.48
C LYS A 22 19.06 16.11 19.01
N ILE A 23 18.87 16.32 17.72
CA ILE A 23 17.58 16.36 17.04
C ILE A 23 17.63 15.45 15.82
N LYS A 24 16.48 14.88 15.49
CA LYS A 24 16.31 13.95 14.38
C LYS A 24 15.06 14.30 13.60
N GLY A 25 15.05 14.02 12.31
CA GLY A 25 13.92 14.32 11.46
C GLY A 25 14.02 13.69 10.09
N GLU A 26 13.04 14.01 9.27
CA GLU A 26 13.01 13.65 7.86
C GLU A 26 13.06 14.92 7.01
N MET A 27 13.70 14.86 5.85
CA MET A 27 13.73 15.96 4.91
C MET A 27 13.83 15.44 3.48
N SER A 28 13.04 16.03 2.60
CA SER A 28 13.11 15.78 1.16
C SER A 28 14.30 16.50 0.55
N GLY A 29 15.05 15.83 -0.30
CA GLY A 29 16.16 16.43 -1.04
C GLY A 29 16.56 15.63 -2.26
N THR A 30 17.37 16.24 -3.11
CA THR A 30 17.87 15.62 -4.35
C THR A 30 19.20 14.88 -4.13
N SER A 31 19.94 15.21 -3.07
CA SER A 31 21.19 14.54 -2.65
C SER A 31 21.44 14.68 -1.15
N ASP A 32 22.30 13.83 -0.57
CA ASP A 32 22.68 13.95 0.84
C ASP A 32 23.45 15.26 1.12
N ALA A 33 24.24 15.73 0.15
CA ALA A 33 24.95 17.00 0.23
C ALA A 33 23.97 18.18 0.33
N LEU A 34 22.91 18.18 -0.47
CA LEU A 34 21.87 19.21 -0.44
C LEU A 34 21.11 19.20 0.89
N VAL A 35 20.78 18.01 1.41
CA VAL A 35 20.15 17.84 2.71
C VAL A 35 21.05 18.34 3.85
N LYS A 36 22.35 18.01 3.84
CA LYS A 36 23.32 18.53 4.81
C LYS A 36 23.44 20.05 4.75
N ALA A 37 23.43 20.64 3.56
CA ALA A 37 23.49 22.09 3.37
C ALA A 37 22.23 22.79 3.92
N MET A 38 21.04 22.22 3.67
CA MET A 38 19.78 22.71 4.22
C MET A 38 19.75 22.64 5.75
N LEU A 39 20.23 21.55 6.34
CA LEU A 39 20.33 21.42 7.81
C LEU A 39 21.25 22.48 8.43
N ARG A 40 22.41 22.72 7.83
CA ARG A 40 23.33 23.77 8.30
C ARG A 40 22.72 25.16 8.20
N ARG A 41 21.96 25.45 7.14
CA ARG A 41 21.20 26.71 7.01
C ARG A 41 20.16 26.89 8.12
N GLN A 42 19.57 25.80 8.60
CA GLN A 42 18.64 25.79 9.74
C GLN A 42 19.36 25.85 11.11
N GLY A 43 20.68 25.98 11.14
CA GLY A 43 21.47 25.99 12.38
C GLY A 43 21.64 24.61 13.00
N ILE A 44 21.45 23.54 12.22
CA ILE A 44 21.59 22.15 12.65
C ILE A 44 22.92 21.63 12.09
N ASN A 45 23.81 21.16 12.95
CA ASN A 45 25.02 20.48 12.53
C ASN A 45 24.70 19.01 12.23
N PRO A 46 24.70 18.56 10.94
CA PRO A 46 24.31 17.20 10.59
C PRO A 46 25.37 16.18 11.02
N MET A 47 24.96 15.18 11.79
CA MET A 47 25.81 14.04 12.20
C MET A 47 25.61 12.83 11.28
N ARG A 48 24.36 12.55 10.90
CA ARG A 48 23.99 11.41 10.05
C ARG A 48 22.92 11.86 9.08
N VAL A 49 23.10 11.57 7.80
CA VAL A 49 22.11 11.80 6.75
C VAL A 49 22.12 10.56 5.88
N LYS A 50 20.98 9.87 5.77
CA LYS A 50 20.83 8.68 4.93
C LYS A 50 19.51 8.78 4.17
N LYS A 51 19.49 8.27 2.93
CA LYS A 51 18.23 8.08 2.20
C LYS A 51 17.30 7.24 3.07
N LYS A 52 16.06 7.67 3.24
CA LYS A 52 15.06 6.88 3.97
C LYS A 52 14.94 5.55 3.21
N PRO A 53 15.18 4.40 3.85
CA PRO A 53 15.02 3.13 3.18
C PRO A 53 13.59 3.06 2.69
N MET A 54 13.38 2.91 1.38
CA MET A 54 12.08 2.40 0.94
C MET A 54 11.95 1.00 1.52
N PRO A 55 10.80 0.63 2.11
CA PRO A 55 10.58 -0.74 2.54
C PRO A 55 10.76 -1.65 1.31
N LEU A 56 11.87 -2.38 1.26
CA LEU A 56 12.18 -3.32 0.18
C LEU A 56 11.14 -4.46 0.12
N PHE A 57 10.48 -4.74 1.25
CA PHE A 57 9.37 -5.67 1.36
C PHE A 57 8.13 -4.94 1.88
N GLY A 58 7.20 -4.60 0.98
CA GLY A 58 5.81 -4.28 1.29
C GLY A 58 5.61 -3.09 2.24
N GLY A 59 5.75 -1.87 1.72
CA GLY A 59 5.35 -0.66 2.43
C GLY A 59 3.85 -0.63 2.72
N GLY A 60 3.50 -0.53 4.01
CA GLY A 60 2.15 -0.28 4.51
C GLY A 60 1.31 -1.55 4.70
N GLY A 61 1.12 -1.97 5.96
CA GLY A 61 0.12 -2.97 6.33
C GLY A 61 0.68 -4.28 6.90
N LYS A 62 -0.08 -4.85 7.84
CA LYS A 62 0.15 -6.20 8.39
C LYS A 62 0.06 -7.24 7.27
N SER A 63 0.70 -8.39 7.43
CA SER A 63 0.48 -9.51 6.50
C SER A 63 -0.99 -9.85 6.43
N ILE A 64 -1.45 -10.27 5.25
CA ILE A 64 -2.82 -10.74 5.06
C ILE A 64 -2.92 -12.13 5.69
N GLY A 65 -3.78 -12.29 6.69
CA GLY A 65 -4.04 -13.58 7.31
C GLY A 65 -5.39 -14.16 6.88
N ALA A 66 -5.62 -15.44 7.19
CA ALA A 66 -6.89 -16.10 6.92
C ALA A 66 -8.11 -15.37 7.53
N LYS A 67 -7.92 -14.73 8.69
CA LYS A 67 -8.97 -13.92 9.34
C LYS A 67 -9.39 -12.71 8.49
N ASP A 68 -8.44 -12.04 7.83
CA ASP A 68 -8.74 -10.89 6.97
C ASP A 68 -9.58 -11.34 5.76
N ILE A 69 -9.19 -12.46 5.12
CA ILE A 69 -9.92 -13.06 4.00
C ILE A 69 -11.34 -13.49 4.41
N ALA A 70 -11.49 -14.11 5.59
CA ALA A 70 -12.79 -14.54 6.10
C ALA A 70 -13.74 -13.36 6.38
N ILE A 71 -13.22 -12.27 6.97
CA ILE A 71 -14.01 -11.05 7.23
C ILE A 71 -14.43 -10.41 5.91
N PHE A 72 -13.49 -10.24 4.98
CA PHE A 72 -13.76 -9.72 3.65
C PHE A 72 -14.84 -10.54 2.93
N SER A 73 -14.70 -11.86 2.91
CA SER A 73 -15.65 -12.76 2.24
C SER A 73 -17.07 -12.64 2.82
N ARG A 74 -17.18 -12.51 4.15
CA ARG A 74 -18.48 -12.29 4.82
C ARG A 74 -19.09 -10.94 4.47
N GLN A 75 -18.30 -9.87 4.46
CA GLN A 75 -18.78 -8.54 4.09
C GLN A 75 -19.27 -8.50 2.65
N LEU A 76 -18.52 -9.15 1.73
CA LEU A 76 -18.91 -9.27 0.33
C LEU A 76 -20.24 -10.05 0.19
N ALA A 77 -20.35 -11.21 0.85
CA ALA A 77 -21.57 -12.01 0.83
C ALA A 77 -22.79 -11.25 1.34
N THR A 78 -22.67 -10.48 2.43
CA THR A 78 -23.76 -9.66 2.96
C THR A 78 -24.20 -8.58 1.97
N MET A 79 -23.24 -7.89 1.36
CA MET A 79 -23.54 -6.84 0.37
C MET A 79 -24.25 -7.43 -0.85
N MET A 80 -23.73 -8.53 -1.40
CA MET A 80 -24.33 -9.23 -2.54
C MET A 80 -25.74 -9.76 -2.21
N SER A 81 -25.93 -10.35 -1.02
CA SER A 81 -27.25 -10.82 -0.57
C SER A 81 -28.27 -9.68 -0.40
N SER A 82 -27.77 -8.46 -0.18
CA SER A 82 -28.59 -7.24 -0.09
C SER A 82 -28.86 -6.60 -1.47
N GLY A 83 -28.46 -7.27 -2.56
CA GLY A 83 -28.63 -6.79 -3.93
C GLY A 83 -27.60 -5.72 -4.36
N VAL A 84 -26.55 -5.47 -3.57
CA VAL A 84 -25.48 -4.55 -3.96
C VAL A 84 -24.67 -5.20 -5.08
N PRO A 85 -24.46 -4.52 -6.22
CA PRO A 85 -23.64 -5.03 -7.31
C PRO A 85 -22.23 -5.45 -6.84
N LEU A 86 -21.70 -6.53 -7.43
CA LEU A 86 -20.42 -7.13 -7.04
C LEU A 86 -19.28 -6.10 -7.02
N VAL A 87 -19.09 -5.37 -8.12
CA VAL A 87 -18.05 -4.34 -8.26
C VAL A 87 -18.18 -3.24 -7.20
N GLN A 88 -19.40 -2.82 -6.89
CA GLN A 88 -19.66 -1.81 -5.86
C GLN A 88 -19.36 -2.36 -4.45
N SER A 89 -19.69 -3.62 -4.20
CA SER A 89 -19.35 -4.31 -2.95
C SER A 89 -17.84 -4.36 -2.73
N PHE A 90 -17.07 -4.67 -3.78
CA PHE A 90 -15.60 -4.62 -3.74
C PHE A 90 -15.06 -3.23 -3.42
N GLU A 91 -15.62 -2.18 -4.04
CA GLU A 91 -15.20 -0.80 -3.80
C GLU A 91 -15.41 -0.37 -2.34
N ILE A 92 -16.61 -0.65 -1.80
CA ILE A 92 -16.98 -0.27 -0.43
C ILE A 92 -16.08 -0.98 0.58
N VAL A 93 -15.94 -2.31 0.46
CA VAL A 93 -15.15 -3.10 1.40
C VAL A 93 -13.65 -2.81 1.24
N GLY A 94 -13.18 -2.67 0.01
CA GLY A 94 -11.78 -2.38 -0.32
C GLY A 94 -11.31 -1.05 0.24
N ARG A 95 -12.10 0.02 0.12
CA ARG A 95 -11.75 1.33 0.71
C ARG A 95 -11.89 1.35 2.23
N GLY A 96 -12.81 0.56 2.80
CA GLY A 96 -13.06 0.50 4.24
C GLY A 96 -12.07 -0.34 5.05
N HIS A 97 -11.21 -1.14 4.39
CA HIS A 97 -10.35 -2.08 5.11
C HIS A 97 -9.15 -1.38 5.77
N GLU A 98 -8.86 -1.69 7.04
CA GLU A 98 -7.74 -1.07 7.79
C GLU A 98 -6.33 -1.48 7.34
N ASN A 99 -6.20 -2.55 6.54
CA ASN A 99 -4.92 -3.09 6.13
C ASN A 99 -4.66 -2.71 4.66
N PRO A 100 -3.69 -1.81 4.38
CA PRO A 100 -3.42 -1.36 3.00
C PRO A 100 -3.08 -2.50 2.02
N LYS A 101 -2.55 -3.63 2.52
CA LYS A 101 -2.32 -4.81 1.68
C LYS A 101 -3.63 -5.47 1.25
N MET A 102 -4.61 -5.57 2.14
CA MET A 102 -5.95 -6.03 1.82
C MET A 102 -6.67 -5.06 0.90
N GLN A 103 -6.58 -3.75 1.16
CA GLN A 103 -7.15 -2.74 0.26
C GLN A 103 -6.63 -2.94 -1.16
N LYS A 104 -5.31 -3.08 -1.31
CA LYS A 104 -4.69 -3.33 -2.62
C LYS A 104 -5.18 -4.63 -3.26
N LEU A 105 -5.23 -5.74 -2.51
CA LEU A 105 -5.73 -7.02 -3.00
C LEU A 105 -7.17 -6.92 -3.52
N ILE A 106 -8.07 -6.34 -2.72
CA ILE A 106 -9.50 -6.23 -3.04
C ILE A 106 -9.72 -5.33 -4.25
N LEU A 107 -9.03 -4.19 -4.33
CA LEU A 107 -9.14 -3.26 -5.44
C LEU A 107 -8.51 -3.79 -6.73
N ASP A 108 -7.50 -4.65 -6.65
CA ASP A 108 -6.93 -5.34 -7.80
C ASP A 108 -7.93 -6.35 -8.39
N ILE A 109 -8.54 -7.19 -7.54
CA ILE A 109 -9.61 -8.12 -7.94
C ILE A 109 -10.77 -7.36 -8.59
N LYS A 110 -11.22 -6.26 -7.96
CA LYS A 110 -12.25 -5.38 -8.51
C LYS A 110 -11.91 -4.94 -9.93
N SER A 111 -10.68 -4.45 -10.15
CA SER A 111 -10.27 -3.94 -11.45
C SER A 111 -10.29 -5.01 -12.55
N HIS A 112 -10.00 -6.27 -12.19
CA HIS A 112 -10.09 -7.39 -13.12
C HIS A 112 -11.54 -7.73 -13.49
N VAL A 113 -12.45 -7.69 -12.52
CA VAL A 113 -13.88 -7.90 -12.77
C VAL A 113 -14.47 -6.74 -13.58
N GLU A 114 -14.10 -5.50 -13.27
CA GLU A 114 -14.48 -4.31 -14.07
C GLU A 114 -14.00 -4.38 -15.52
N ALA A 115 -12.85 -5.01 -15.75
CA ALA A 115 -12.33 -5.27 -17.10
C ALA A 115 -13.04 -6.43 -17.83
N GLY A 116 -14.05 -7.06 -17.22
CA GLY A 116 -14.86 -8.13 -17.83
C GLY A 116 -14.33 -9.55 -17.61
N ASN A 117 -13.36 -9.75 -16.73
CA ASN A 117 -12.93 -11.10 -16.34
C ASN A 117 -13.92 -11.69 -15.32
N THR A 118 -13.99 -13.02 -15.25
CA THR A 118 -14.73 -13.70 -14.17
C THR A 118 -14.09 -13.42 -12.82
N LEU A 119 -14.87 -13.49 -11.75
CA LEU A 119 -14.36 -13.35 -10.39
C LEU A 119 -13.39 -14.48 -10.06
N ALA A 120 -13.65 -15.72 -10.50
CA ALA A 120 -12.73 -16.84 -10.33
C ALA A 120 -11.37 -16.56 -10.96
N ASP A 121 -11.33 -16.02 -12.18
CA ASP A 121 -10.07 -15.70 -12.87
C ASP A 121 -9.34 -14.51 -12.23
N ALA A 122 -10.09 -13.55 -11.67
CA ALA A 122 -9.52 -12.46 -10.89
C ALA A 122 -8.87 -12.97 -9.59
N LEU A 123 -9.54 -13.87 -8.86
CA LEU A 123 -9.03 -14.49 -7.64
C LEU A 123 -7.83 -15.39 -7.90
N ALA A 124 -7.81 -16.10 -9.03
CA ALA A 124 -6.71 -16.98 -9.44
C ALA A 124 -5.36 -16.25 -9.62
N LYS A 125 -5.36 -14.92 -9.76
CA LYS A 125 -4.13 -14.10 -9.76
C LYS A 125 -3.51 -13.93 -8.38
N HIS A 126 -4.20 -14.39 -7.33
CA HIS A 126 -3.79 -14.24 -5.93
C HIS A 126 -3.77 -15.58 -5.18
N PRO A 127 -3.05 -16.62 -5.69
CA PRO A 127 -3.11 -17.98 -5.14
C PRO A 127 -2.58 -18.11 -3.71
N PHE A 128 -1.77 -17.15 -3.24
CA PHE A 128 -1.28 -17.12 -1.86
C PHE A 128 -2.37 -16.75 -0.84
N HIS A 129 -3.44 -16.07 -1.28
CA HIS A 129 -4.55 -15.64 -0.42
C HIS A 129 -5.87 -16.34 -0.75
N CYS A 130 -6.00 -16.84 -1.98
CA CYS A 130 -7.17 -17.55 -2.48
C CYS A 130 -6.71 -18.93 -2.96
N ASP A 131 -6.93 -19.97 -2.16
CA ASP A 131 -6.52 -21.32 -2.54
C ASP A 131 -7.41 -21.90 -3.66
N ASP A 132 -6.98 -23.04 -4.23
CA ASP A 132 -7.66 -23.66 -5.35
C ASP A 132 -9.10 -24.08 -5.02
N LEU A 133 -9.36 -24.46 -3.77
CA LEU A 133 -10.70 -24.80 -3.31
C LEU A 133 -11.61 -23.56 -3.31
N PHE A 134 -11.13 -22.44 -2.78
CA PHE A 134 -11.83 -21.17 -2.78
C PHE A 134 -12.17 -20.73 -4.20
N ILE A 135 -11.20 -20.76 -5.11
CA ILE A 135 -11.40 -20.39 -6.52
C ILE A 135 -12.41 -21.32 -7.19
N SER A 136 -12.33 -22.63 -6.94
CA SER A 136 -13.25 -23.62 -7.52
C SER A 136 -14.70 -23.41 -7.07
N LEU A 137 -14.91 -23.09 -5.79
CA LEU A 137 -16.23 -22.80 -5.25
C LEU A 137 -16.83 -21.53 -5.86
N VAL A 138 -16.02 -20.48 -6.03
CA VAL A 138 -16.46 -19.24 -6.69
C VAL A 138 -16.83 -19.51 -8.14
N ARG A 139 -15.99 -20.25 -8.88
CA ARG A 139 -16.26 -20.61 -10.28
C ARG A 139 -17.58 -21.37 -10.43
N ALA A 140 -17.87 -22.31 -9.52
CA ALA A 140 -19.14 -23.02 -9.51
C ALA A 140 -20.32 -22.08 -9.24
N GLY A 141 -20.14 -21.10 -8.34
CA GLY A 141 -21.16 -20.08 -8.04
C GLY A 141 -21.40 -19.07 -9.17
N GLU A 142 -20.39 -18.75 -9.98
CA GLU A 142 -20.54 -17.85 -11.14
C GLU A 142 -21.22 -18.51 -12.34
N ALA A 143 -21.18 -19.85 -12.43
CA ALA A 143 -21.78 -20.61 -13.53
C ALA A 143 -23.28 -20.90 -13.34
N GLY A 144 -23.81 -20.71 -12.13
CA GLY A 144 -25.22 -20.92 -11.78
C GLY A 144 -26.00 -19.61 -11.75
#